data_AF-A0A4Q3EJ20-F1
#
_entry.id   AF-A0A4Q3EJ20-F1
#
_cell.length_a   1.000
_cell.length_b   1.000
_cell.length_c   1.000
_cell.angle_alpha   90.00
_cell.angle_beta   90.00
_cell.angle_gamma   90.00
#
_symmetry.space_group_name_H-M   'P 1'
#
loop_
_entity.id
_entity.type
_entity.pdbx_description
1 polymer ?
#
loop_
_entity_poly.entity_id
_entity_poly.type
_entity_poly.pdbx_seq_one_letter_code
_entity_poly.pdbx_strand_id
1 'polypeptide(L)'
;MAKQIPCKTLLGHNNLDFSIECLQSFLHHAADEILLEIFEDGSITDEDEQKLLSNLKNSVVIRKTARDAKLEPLLADFPACKAYRDSTNYAQKIFDVMLYDDRDVFYIDSDIYFLKKFALPAMDEMPIFMADTQNAYSLTPLDLLKINIPLFPQVNSGIFYFPQNLFKLDFVEQLLNDEVINKGIKKGIPWLEQTIWSFLAAKSRSISYFDCKQVLLLPHKKCHQKP
;
A
#
# COMPACT_ATOMS: atom_id res chain seq x y z
N MET A 1 10.38 -27.35 -6.44
CA MET A 1 9.44 -26.29 -6.87
C MET A 1 10.09 -24.97 -6.53
N ALA A 2 10.01 -23.97 -7.40
CA ALA A 2 10.51 -22.63 -7.07
C ALA A 2 9.71 -22.10 -5.86
N LYS A 3 10.36 -21.31 -4.99
CA LYS A 3 9.68 -20.71 -3.84
C LYS A 3 8.80 -19.57 -4.37
N GLN A 4 7.49 -19.64 -4.13
CA GLN A 4 6.57 -18.55 -4.48
C GLN A 4 6.87 -17.31 -3.63
N ILE A 5 6.83 -16.14 -4.24
CA ILE A 5 6.97 -14.84 -3.58
C ILE A 5 5.56 -14.35 -3.21
N PRO A 6 5.23 -14.21 -1.92
CA PRO A 6 3.97 -13.62 -1.51
C PRO A 6 3.91 -12.14 -1.92
N CYS A 7 2.82 -11.73 -2.57
CA CYS A 7 2.54 -10.36 -2.91
C CYS A 7 1.13 -10.01 -2.45
N LYS A 8 0.99 -8.94 -1.67
CA LYS A 8 -0.28 -8.49 -1.11
C LYS A 8 -0.91 -7.43 -2.02
N THR A 9 -2.23 -7.45 -2.17
CA THR A 9 -3.01 -6.41 -2.85
C THR A 9 -4.27 -6.12 -2.07
N LEU A 10 -4.80 -4.89 -2.15
CA LEU A 10 -6.08 -4.50 -1.56
C LEU A 10 -7.08 -4.17 -2.67
N LEU A 11 -8.28 -4.74 -2.65
CA LEU A 11 -9.33 -4.39 -3.60
C LEU A 11 -10.73 -4.57 -3.01
N GLY A 12 -11.73 -4.01 -3.68
CA GLY A 12 -13.14 -4.21 -3.37
C GLY A 12 -13.94 -4.58 -4.62
N HIS A 13 -15.25 -4.70 -4.47
CA HIS A 13 -16.19 -4.95 -5.56
C HIS A 13 -16.12 -3.85 -6.64
N ASN A 14 -15.89 -2.61 -6.21
CA ASN A 14 -15.75 -1.48 -7.12
C ASN A 14 -14.52 -1.66 -8.01
N ASN A 15 -14.71 -1.63 -9.33
CA ASN A 15 -13.67 -1.87 -10.34
C ASN A 15 -13.05 -3.28 -10.29
N LEU A 16 -13.79 -4.29 -9.82
CA LEU A 16 -13.31 -5.68 -9.74
C LEU A 16 -12.73 -6.18 -11.06
N ASP A 17 -13.46 -6.00 -12.17
CA ASP A 17 -13.05 -6.50 -13.49
C ASP A 17 -11.78 -5.83 -13.99
N PHE A 18 -11.68 -4.52 -13.79
CA PHE A 18 -10.47 -3.77 -14.10
C PHE A 18 -9.29 -4.23 -13.24
N SER A 19 -9.53 -4.47 -11.95
CA SER A 19 -8.52 -4.98 -11.03
C SER A 19 -8.03 -6.38 -11.42
N ILE A 20 -8.94 -7.24 -11.87
CA ILE A 20 -8.59 -8.57 -12.39
C ILE A 20 -7.65 -8.44 -13.59
N GLU A 21 -7.97 -7.60 -14.57
CA GLU A 21 -7.12 -7.39 -15.75
C GLU A 21 -5.71 -6.87 -15.37
N CYS A 22 -5.65 -5.88 -14.47
CA CYS A 22 -4.40 -5.36 -13.93
C CYS A 22 -3.57 -6.43 -13.23
N LEU A 23 -4.17 -7.19 -12.31
CA LEU A 23 -3.49 -8.25 -11.56
C LEU A 23 -3.11 -9.44 -12.45
N GLN A 24 -3.89 -9.76 -13.48
CA GLN A 24 -3.51 -10.74 -14.50
C GLN A 24 -2.27 -10.29 -15.27
N SER A 25 -2.20 -9.01 -15.66
CA SER A 25 -1.02 -8.46 -16.33
C SER A 25 0.23 -8.56 -15.44
N PHE A 26 0.09 -8.29 -14.14
CA PHE A 26 1.16 -8.44 -13.15
C PHE A 26 1.67 -9.89 -13.08
N LEU A 27 0.77 -10.86 -12.87
CA LEU A 27 1.12 -12.28 -12.81
C LEU A 27 1.71 -12.80 -14.12
N HIS A 28 1.22 -12.31 -15.27
CA HIS A 28 1.70 -12.72 -16.58
C HIS A 28 3.13 -12.21 -16.87
N HIS A 29 3.45 -11.01 -16.40
CA HIS A 29 4.71 -10.34 -16.69
C HIS A 29 5.79 -10.53 -15.62
N ALA A 30 5.45 -11.02 -14.44
CA ALA A 30 6.43 -11.35 -13.40
C ALA A 30 7.41 -12.42 -13.89
N ALA A 31 8.72 -12.18 -13.70
CA ALA A 31 9.74 -13.19 -13.93
C ALA A 31 9.73 -14.28 -12.84
N ASP A 32 9.29 -13.92 -11.64
CA ASP A 32 9.20 -14.78 -10.47
C ASP A 32 7.79 -15.39 -10.32
N GLU A 33 7.70 -16.54 -9.66
CA GLU A 33 6.41 -17.15 -9.34
C GLU A 33 5.77 -16.43 -8.14
N ILE A 34 4.65 -15.74 -8.39
CA ILE A 34 3.95 -14.95 -7.37
C ILE A 34 2.82 -15.76 -6.75
N LEU A 35 2.69 -15.68 -5.42
CA LEU A 35 1.48 -16.02 -4.67
C LEU A 35 0.75 -14.71 -4.34
N LEU A 36 -0.41 -14.47 -4.95
CA LEU A 36 -1.17 -13.24 -4.76
C LEU A 36 -2.13 -13.36 -3.57
N GLU A 37 -1.90 -12.58 -2.53
CA GLU A 37 -2.72 -12.49 -1.34
C GLU A 37 -3.65 -11.29 -1.46
N ILE A 38 -4.93 -11.55 -1.70
CA ILE A 38 -5.94 -10.53 -2.02
C ILE A 38 -6.67 -10.14 -0.74
N PHE A 39 -6.37 -8.96 -0.23
CA PHE A 39 -7.05 -8.36 0.90
C PHE A 39 -8.31 -7.66 0.38
N GLU A 40 -9.48 -8.20 0.70
CA GLU A 40 -10.75 -7.61 0.27
C GLU A 40 -11.26 -6.55 1.25
N ASP A 41 -11.90 -5.47 0.81
CA ASP A 41 -12.25 -4.31 1.64
C ASP A 41 -13.56 -4.43 2.45
N GLY A 42 -14.23 -5.59 2.41
CA GLY A 42 -15.52 -5.90 3.01
C GLY A 42 -16.68 -5.93 2.02
N SER A 43 -16.46 -5.52 0.76
CA SER A 43 -17.50 -5.46 -0.26
C SER A 43 -17.56 -6.66 -1.20
N ILE A 44 -16.57 -7.55 -1.17
CA ILE A 44 -16.49 -8.73 -2.06
C ILE A 44 -17.51 -9.79 -1.67
N THR A 45 -18.35 -10.19 -2.63
CA THR A 45 -19.31 -11.30 -2.46
C THR A 45 -18.67 -12.67 -2.72
N ASP A 46 -19.41 -13.75 -2.48
CA ASP A 46 -18.93 -15.10 -2.80
C ASP A 46 -18.77 -15.32 -4.31
N GLU A 47 -19.63 -14.71 -5.12
CA GLU A 47 -19.50 -14.71 -6.58
C GLU A 47 -18.25 -13.93 -7.04
N ASP A 48 -17.97 -12.80 -6.41
CA ASP A 48 -16.76 -12.01 -6.68
C ASP A 48 -15.50 -12.80 -6.30
N GLU A 49 -15.48 -13.49 -5.15
CA GLU A 49 -14.38 -14.36 -4.75
C GLU A 49 -14.17 -15.50 -5.77
N GLN A 50 -15.24 -16.17 -6.20
CA GLN A 50 -15.14 -17.19 -7.25
C GLN A 50 -14.59 -16.61 -8.56
N LYS A 51 -14.99 -15.39 -8.91
CA LYS A 51 -14.48 -14.68 -10.09
C LYS A 51 -12.99 -14.37 -9.95
N LEU A 52 -12.54 -13.87 -8.80
CA LEU A 52 -11.13 -13.61 -8.50
C LEU A 52 -10.30 -14.90 -8.62
N LEU A 53 -10.70 -15.96 -7.92
CA LEU A 53 -9.94 -17.21 -7.85
C LEU A 53 -9.92 -17.98 -9.17
N SER A 54 -10.95 -17.83 -10.02
CA SER A 54 -10.98 -18.43 -11.35
C SER A 54 -10.13 -17.68 -12.37
N ASN A 55 -9.93 -16.37 -12.21
CA ASN A 55 -9.17 -15.52 -13.14
C ASN A 55 -7.71 -15.30 -12.72
N LEU A 56 -7.42 -15.31 -11.42
CA LEU A 56 -6.11 -15.04 -10.84
C LEU A 56 -5.52 -16.35 -10.33
N LYS A 57 -4.65 -16.97 -11.12
CA LYS A 57 -3.94 -18.19 -10.71
C LYS A 57 -3.01 -17.90 -9.53
N ASN A 58 -2.74 -18.91 -8.70
CA ASN A 58 -1.88 -18.78 -7.52
C ASN A 58 -2.31 -17.62 -6.62
N SER A 59 -3.60 -17.52 -6.32
CA SER A 59 -4.14 -16.47 -5.48
C SER A 59 -4.94 -17.04 -4.31
N VAL A 60 -5.03 -16.26 -3.24
CA VAL A 60 -5.88 -16.51 -2.08
C VAL A 60 -6.61 -15.22 -1.70
N VAL A 61 -7.88 -15.34 -1.28
CA VAL A 61 -8.66 -14.19 -0.78
C VAL A 61 -8.64 -14.18 0.74
N ILE A 62 -8.27 -13.05 1.32
CA ILE A 62 -8.21 -12.81 2.76
C ILE A 62 -9.37 -11.87 3.12
N ARG A 63 -10.41 -12.46 3.72
CA ARG A 63 -11.63 -11.75 4.12
C ARG A 63 -11.35 -10.71 5.21
N LYS A 64 -11.95 -9.53 5.08
CA LYS A 64 -11.93 -8.43 6.04
C LYS A 64 -12.40 -8.88 7.42
N THR A 65 -13.42 -9.72 7.51
CA THR A 65 -13.89 -10.26 8.79
C THR A 65 -12.80 -11.03 9.54
N ALA A 66 -11.99 -11.83 8.83
CA ALA A 66 -10.85 -12.53 9.41
C ALA A 66 -9.73 -11.57 9.83
N ARG A 67 -9.49 -10.51 9.04
CA ARG A 67 -8.50 -9.47 9.39
C ARG A 67 -8.95 -8.66 10.60
N ASP A 68 -10.20 -8.24 10.65
CA ASP A 68 -10.78 -7.49 11.78
C ASP A 68 -10.61 -8.29 13.07
N ALA A 69 -10.97 -9.58 13.07
CA ALA A 69 -10.79 -10.44 14.25
C ALA A 69 -9.32 -10.55 14.69
N LYS A 70 -8.37 -10.52 13.75
CA LYS A 70 -6.94 -10.58 14.04
C LYS A 70 -6.36 -9.25 14.53
N LEU A 71 -6.77 -8.14 13.91
CA LEU A 71 -6.19 -6.82 14.15
C LEU A 71 -6.83 -6.10 15.35
N GLU A 72 -8.08 -6.40 15.67
CA GLU A 72 -8.78 -5.79 16.82
C GLU A 72 -7.98 -5.87 18.12
N PRO A 73 -7.43 -7.04 18.55
CA PRO A 73 -6.59 -7.09 19.75
C PRO A 73 -5.24 -6.38 19.59
N LEU A 74 -4.66 -6.33 18.37
CA LEU A 74 -3.36 -5.68 18.12
C LEU A 74 -3.45 -4.15 18.21
N LEU A 75 -4.60 -3.58 17.82
CA LEU A 75 -4.84 -2.14 17.81
C LEU A 75 -5.53 -1.63 19.09
N ALA A 76 -5.81 -2.50 20.06
CA ALA A 76 -6.54 -2.15 21.28
C ALA A 76 -5.89 -1.00 22.07
N ASP A 77 -4.55 -1.00 22.14
CA ASP A 77 -3.77 0.02 22.84
C ASP A 77 -3.38 1.22 21.96
N PHE A 78 -3.85 1.27 20.71
CA PHE A 78 -3.48 2.26 19.69
C PHE A 78 -4.73 2.95 19.11
N PRO A 79 -5.41 3.80 19.90
CA PRO A 79 -6.70 4.37 19.52
C PRO A 79 -6.66 5.28 18.29
N ALA A 80 -5.57 6.03 18.06
CA ALA A 80 -5.45 6.85 16.85
C ALA A 80 -5.23 5.99 15.60
N CYS A 81 -4.45 4.92 15.71
CA CYS A 81 -4.29 3.92 14.65
C CYS A 81 -5.63 3.27 14.29
N LYS A 82 -6.38 2.81 15.30
CA LYS A 82 -7.70 2.23 15.10
C LYS A 82 -8.65 3.22 14.43
N ALA A 83 -8.75 4.45 14.95
CA ALA A 83 -9.60 5.48 14.37
C ALA A 83 -9.22 5.81 12.91
N TYR A 84 -7.92 5.84 12.58
CA TYR A 84 -7.48 6.08 11.22
C TYR A 84 -7.79 4.90 10.29
N ARG A 85 -7.56 3.66 10.75
CA ARG A 85 -7.92 2.43 10.03
C ARG A 85 -9.39 2.44 9.60
N ASP A 86 -10.28 2.83 10.50
CA ASP A 86 -11.72 2.82 10.26
C ASP A 86 -12.21 4.01 9.44
N SER A 87 -11.37 5.05 9.26
CA SER A 87 -11.75 6.27 8.56
C SER A 87 -11.62 6.20 7.04
N THR A 88 -10.77 5.31 6.51
CA THR A 88 -10.47 5.25 5.07
C THR A 88 -9.88 3.92 4.63
N ASN A 89 -10.25 3.45 3.43
CA ASN A 89 -9.69 2.21 2.86
C ASN A 89 -8.18 2.29 2.63
N TYR A 90 -7.62 3.48 2.40
CA TYR A 90 -6.16 3.64 2.25
C TYR A 90 -5.42 3.18 3.51
N ALA A 91 -5.97 3.43 4.69
CA ALA A 91 -5.33 3.05 5.95
C ALA A 91 -5.18 1.53 6.12
N GLN A 92 -5.98 0.72 5.40
CA GLN A 92 -5.84 -0.73 5.40
C GLN A 92 -4.49 -1.19 4.80
N LYS A 93 -3.85 -0.39 3.93
CA LYS A 93 -2.47 -0.69 3.48
C LYS A 93 -1.47 -0.62 4.64
N ILE A 94 -1.64 0.33 5.56
CA ILE A 94 -0.73 0.49 6.69
C ILE A 94 -0.99 -0.57 7.75
N PHE A 95 -2.26 -0.88 8.03
CA PHE A 95 -2.60 -1.78 9.14
C PHE A 95 -2.86 -3.20 8.67
N ASP A 96 -3.86 -3.42 7.84
CA ASP A 96 -4.26 -4.78 7.41
C ASP A 96 -3.12 -5.48 6.67
N VAL A 97 -2.51 -4.84 5.68
CA VAL A 97 -1.46 -5.47 4.87
C VAL A 97 -0.20 -5.77 5.72
N MET A 98 0.21 -4.85 6.60
CA MET A 98 1.42 -5.00 7.44
C MET A 98 1.24 -5.91 8.64
N LEU A 99 0.09 -5.84 9.32
CA LEU A 99 -0.12 -6.53 10.60
C LEU A 99 -0.79 -7.90 10.44
N TYR A 100 -1.21 -8.26 9.22
CA TYR A 100 -1.85 -9.55 9.00
C TYR A 100 -0.92 -10.75 9.25
N ASP A 101 0.39 -10.60 9.14
CA ASP A 101 1.37 -11.64 9.47
C ASP A 101 2.74 -11.02 9.77
N ASP A 102 3.70 -11.85 10.21
CA ASP A 102 5.03 -11.39 10.65
C ASP A 102 6.08 -11.37 9.51
N ARG A 103 5.66 -11.37 8.25
CA ARG A 103 6.57 -11.32 7.09
C ARG A 103 6.74 -9.88 6.61
N ASP A 104 7.86 -9.63 5.93
CA ASP A 104 8.01 -8.41 5.15
C ASP A 104 6.89 -8.32 4.10
N VAL A 105 6.53 -7.08 3.75
CA VAL A 105 5.44 -6.83 2.81
C VAL A 105 6.01 -6.48 1.46
N PHE A 106 5.64 -7.26 0.45
CA PHE A 106 5.63 -6.81 -0.93
C PHE A 106 4.18 -6.56 -1.33
N TYR A 107 3.88 -5.32 -1.74
CA TYR A 107 2.53 -4.86 -2.04
C TYR A 107 2.43 -4.27 -3.43
N ILE A 108 1.24 -4.44 -4.02
CA ILE A 108 0.82 -3.82 -5.27
C ILE A 108 -0.63 -3.30 -5.18
N ASP A 109 -0.87 -2.12 -5.74
CA ASP A 109 -2.21 -1.61 -6.00
C ASP A 109 -2.89 -2.37 -7.14
N SER A 110 -4.18 -2.67 -6.95
CA SER A 110 -4.93 -3.47 -7.91
C SER A 110 -5.22 -2.74 -9.24
N ASP A 111 -4.88 -1.46 -9.37
CA ASP A 111 -5.10 -0.64 -10.56
C ASP A 111 -3.85 -0.45 -11.44
N ILE A 112 -2.77 -1.21 -11.17
CA ILE A 112 -1.52 -1.12 -11.93
C ILE A 112 -1.48 -2.15 -13.06
N TYR A 113 -1.32 -1.67 -14.30
CA TYR A 113 -1.22 -2.52 -15.49
C TYR A 113 0.21 -2.65 -16.01
N PHE A 114 0.67 -3.88 -16.25
CA PHE A 114 2.01 -4.20 -16.72
C PHE A 114 2.01 -4.45 -18.23
N LEU A 115 2.92 -3.80 -18.95
CA LEU A 115 3.02 -3.89 -20.42
C LEU A 115 4.16 -4.81 -20.88
N LYS A 116 5.06 -5.19 -19.98
CA LYS A 116 6.27 -5.96 -20.31
C LYS A 116 6.76 -6.73 -19.10
N LYS A 117 7.59 -7.74 -19.36
CA LYS A 117 8.23 -8.53 -18.30
C LYS A 117 9.06 -7.65 -17.36
N PHE A 118 9.03 -7.98 -16.08
CA PHE A 118 9.84 -7.34 -15.04
C PHE A 118 10.42 -8.39 -14.10
N ALA A 119 11.51 -8.03 -13.44
CA ALA A 119 12.10 -8.82 -12.36
C ALA A 119 12.01 -8.02 -11.08
N LEU A 120 11.70 -8.68 -9.98
CA LEU A 120 11.66 -8.03 -8.68
C LEU A 120 13.09 -7.64 -8.24
N PRO A 121 13.26 -6.48 -7.58
CA PRO A 121 14.54 -6.16 -6.95
C PRO A 121 14.82 -7.14 -5.81
N ALA A 122 16.06 -7.18 -5.33
CA ALA A 122 16.37 -7.87 -4.09
C ALA A 122 15.60 -7.21 -2.94
N MET A 123 14.69 -7.97 -2.33
CA MET A 123 13.89 -7.57 -1.17
C MET A 123 14.67 -7.94 0.09
N ASP A 124 15.48 -7.01 0.58
CA ASP A 124 16.37 -7.17 1.73
C ASP A 124 16.00 -6.23 2.89
N GLU A 125 16.93 -5.72 3.68
CA GLU A 125 16.61 -4.88 4.84
C GLU A 125 16.14 -3.45 4.49
N MET A 126 16.09 -3.07 3.20
CA MET A 126 15.78 -1.71 2.77
C MET A 126 14.36 -1.57 2.19
N PRO A 127 13.57 -0.56 2.60
CA PRO A 127 12.31 -0.24 1.93
C PRO A 127 12.52 0.14 0.47
N ILE A 128 11.63 -0.34 -0.40
CA ILE A 128 11.63 -0.05 -1.83
C ILE A 128 10.28 0.51 -2.22
N PHE A 129 10.25 1.65 -2.90
CA PHE A 129 9.00 2.31 -3.30
C PHE A 129 8.98 2.62 -4.79
N MET A 130 7.80 2.82 -5.34
CA MET A 130 7.69 3.57 -6.59
C MET A 130 8.08 5.02 -6.36
N ALA A 131 8.72 5.63 -7.37
CA ALA A 131 9.00 7.06 -7.36
C ALA A 131 7.82 7.81 -7.96
N ASP A 132 7.19 8.67 -7.17
CA ASP A 132 6.18 9.61 -7.62
C ASP A 132 6.84 10.75 -8.45
N THR A 133 6.06 11.35 -9.34
CA THR A 133 6.50 12.53 -10.11
C THR A 133 6.56 13.81 -9.26
N GLN A 134 5.93 13.79 -8.08
CA GLN A 134 5.87 14.90 -7.14
C GLN A 134 5.76 14.41 -5.68
N ASN A 135 6.02 15.28 -4.71
CA ASN A 135 5.74 14.98 -3.31
C ASN A 135 4.23 15.03 -3.05
N ALA A 136 3.52 13.93 -3.26
CA ALA A 136 2.10 13.78 -2.91
C ALA A 136 1.97 13.43 -1.43
N TYR A 137 2.10 14.43 -0.55
CA TYR A 137 1.98 14.27 0.90
C TYR A 137 0.86 15.12 1.49
N SER A 138 0.40 14.75 2.69
CA SER A 138 -0.62 15.49 3.44
C SER A 138 -0.06 16.73 4.17
N LEU A 139 1.16 17.14 3.84
CA LEU A 139 1.92 18.19 4.51
C LEU A 139 2.26 19.31 3.52
N THR A 140 2.19 20.55 3.99
CA THR A 140 2.73 21.70 3.25
C THR A 140 4.22 21.87 3.53
N PRO A 141 4.99 22.60 2.70
CA PRO A 141 6.39 22.94 3.01
C PRO A 141 6.58 23.62 4.37
N LEU A 142 5.59 24.41 4.83
CA LEU A 142 5.62 25.05 6.15
C LEU A 142 5.36 24.08 7.29
N ASP A 143 4.60 23.01 7.05
CA ASP A 143 4.40 21.94 8.03
C ASP A 143 5.69 21.13 8.22
N LEU A 144 6.46 20.90 7.15
CA LEU A 144 7.75 20.20 7.23
C LEU A 144 8.77 20.90 8.14
N LEU A 145 8.75 22.25 8.22
CA LEU A 145 9.61 23.00 9.14
C LEU A 145 9.27 22.79 10.62
N LYS A 146 8.09 22.22 10.92
CA LYS A 146 7.60 21.97 12.29
C LYS A 146 7.82 20.52 12.72
N ILE A 147 8.20 19.65 11.80
CA ILE A 147 8.37 18.22 12.03
C ILE A 147 9.86 17.91 12.06
N ASN A 148 10.33 17.29 13.15
CA ASN A 148 11.74 16.91 13.31
C ASN A 148 12.01 15.44 12.94
N ILE A 149 11.18 14.89 12.06
CA ILE A 149 11.29 13.52 11.55
C ILE A 149 11.64 13.64 10.07
N PRO A 150 12.72 13.00 9.60
CA PRO A 150 13.03 12.99 8.18
C PRO A 150 11.87 12.41 7.37
N LEU A 151 11.66 12.97 6.18
CA LEU A 151 10.66 12.50 5.24
C LEU A 151 11.38 12.23 3.91
N PHE A 152 11.35 10.99 3.45
CA PHE A 152 11.87 10.67 2.13
C PHE A 152 10.99 11.30 1.05
N PRO A 153 11.56 11.87 -0.02
CA PRO A 153 10.78 12.49 -1.09
C PRO A 153 10.11 11.44 -1.99
N GLN A 154 9.10 11.85 -2.76
CA GLN A 154 8.55 11.10 -3.91
C GLN A 154 8.21 9.62 -3.66
N VAL A 155 7.94 9.24 -2.41
CA VAL A 155 7.43 7.91 -2.08
C VAL A 155 6.05 7.76 -2.69
N ASN A 156 5.83 6.71 -3.49
CA ASN A 156 4.53 6.24 -3.94
C ASN A 156 4.28 4.81 -3.41
N SER A 157 3.10 4.58 -2.82
CA SER A 157 2.70 3.29 -2.20
C SER A 157 1.91 2.38 -3.16
N GLY A 158 2.02 2.62 -4.48
CA GLY A 158 1.36 1.80 -5.50
C GLY A 158 2.05 0.46 -5.73
N ILE A 159 3.38 0.43 -5.73
CA ILE A 159 4.15 -0.80 -5.56
C ILE A 159 5.23 -0.51 -4.54
N PHE A 160 5.31 -1.35 -3.50
CA PHE A 160 6.36 -1.19 -2.51
C PHE A 160 6.77 -2.52 -1.89
N TYR A 161 8.00 -2.53 -1.39
CA TYR A 161 8.47 -3.52 -0.44
C TYR A 161 8.82 -2.82 0.87
N PHE A 162 8.40 -3.40 2.00
CA PHE A 162 8.66 -2.86 3.33
C PHE A 162 9.05 -3.96 4.33
N PRO A 163 10.27 -3.88 4.92
CA PRO A 163 10.72 -4.79 5.96
C PRO A 163 9.87 -4.71 7.25
N GLN A 164 9.44 -5.85 7.77
CA GLN A 164 8.55 -5.91 8.92
C GLN A 164 9.20 -5.35 10.19
N ASN A 165 10.52 -5.52 10.34
CA ASN A 165 11.28 -5.04 11.48
C ASN A 165 11.27 -3.50 11.63
N LEU A 166 11.05 -2.77 10.54
CA LEU A 166 10.95 -1.30 10.52
C LEU A 166 9.55 -0.79 10.92
N PHE A 167 8.53 -1.63 10.82
CA PHE A 167 7.17 -1.26 11.20
C PHE A 167 7.04 -1.19 12.73
N LYS A 168 6.54 -0.06 13.23
CA LYS A 168 6.46 0.23 14.66
C LYS A 168 5.14 0.95 14.95
N LEU A 169 4.20 0.21 15.54
CA LEU A 169 2.83 0.67 15.75
C LEU A 169 2.74 1.86 16.72
N ASP A 170 3.58 1.86 17.77
CA ASP A 170 3.78 2.98 18.70
C ASP A 170 4.20 4.27 17.98
N PHE A 171 5.03 4.15 16.96
CA PHE A 171 5.44 5.30 16.16
C PHE A 171 4.32 5.79 15.25
N VAL A 172 3.56 4.89 14.61
CA VAL A 172 2.39 5.30 13.81
C VAL A 172 1.36 6.01 14.68
N GLU A 173 1.12 5.51 15.89
CA GLU A 173 0.25 6.14 16.89
C GLU A 173 0.73 7.55 17.26
N GLN A 174 2.04 7.73 17.48
CA GLN A 174 2.63 9.06 17.71
C GLN A 174 2.41 10.00 16.52
N LEU A 175 2.65 9.54 15.29
CA LEU A 175 2.44 10.34 14.08
C LEU A 175 0.98 10.76 13.92
N LEU A 176 0.02 9.87 14.19
CA LEU A 176 -1.41 10.16 14.08
C LEU A 176 -1.91 11.10 15.19
N ASN A 177 -1.24 11.13 16.34
CA ASN A 177 -1.55 12.06 17.43
C ASN A 177 -0.88 13.45 17.26
N ASP A 178 0.13 13.58 16.38
CA ASP A 178 0.79 14.85 16.10
C ASP A 178 -0.16 15.86 15.43
N GLU A 179 -0.22 17.09 15.96
CA GLU A 179 -1.16 18.11 15.49
C GLU A 179 -0.92 18.58 14.05
N VAL A 180 0.32 18.47 13.56
CA VAL A 180 0.70 18.85 12.20
C VAL A 180 0.32 17.75 11.23
N ILE A 181 0.64 16.50 11.56
CA ILE A 181 0.39 15.33 10.70
C ILE A 181 -1.12 14.99 10.65
N ASN A 182 -1.80 15.00 11.79
CA ASN A 182 -3.24 14.71 11.90
C ASN A 182 -4.13 15.71 11.11
N LYS A 183 -3.58 16.84 10.65
CA LYS A 183 -4.29 17.70 9.68
C LYS A 183 -4.73 16.93 8.44
N GLY A 184 -3.97 15.92 8.01
CA GLY A 184 -4.33 15.03 6.91
C GLY A 184 -5.67 14.33 7.15
N ILE A 185 -5.88 13.78 8.34
CA ILE A 185 -7.14 13.12 8.73
C ILE A 185 -8.27 14.16 8.78
N LYS A 186 -8.06 15.26 9.51
CA LYS A 186 -9.08 16.32 9.71
C LYS A 186 -9.56 16.94 8.39
N LYS A 187 -8.70 16.98 7.38
CA LYS A 187 -9.00 17.53 6.06
C LYS A 187 -9.38 16.47 5.03
N GLY A 188 -9.40 15.19 5.40
CA GLY A 188 -9.67 14.09 4.48
C GLY A 188 -8.68 14.00 3.31
N ILE A 189 -7.40 14.30 3.55
CA ILE A 189 -6.39 14.26 2.49
C ILE A 189 -6.04 12.79 2.21
N PRO A 190 -6.27 12.28 0.99
CA PRO A 190 -6.07 10.86 0.68
C PRO A 190 -4.61 10.42 0.79
N TRP A 191 -3.65 11.34 0.64
CA TRP A 191 -2.21 11.05 0.65
C TRP A 191 -1.57 10.93 2.05
N LEU A 192 -2.37 10.97 3.12
CA LEU A 192 -1.83 10.76 4.46
C LEU A 192 -1.18 9.37 4.60
N GLU A 193 -1.77 8.36 3.95
CA GLU A 193 -1.23 7.00 3.93
C GLU A 193 0.21 6.97 3.40
N GLN A 194 0.43 7.57 2.24
CA GLN A 194 1.73 7.67 1.58
C GLN A 194 2.73 8.51 2.40
N THR A 195 2.22 9.50 3.15
CA THR A 195 3.01 10.31 4.08
C THR A 195 3.51 9.48 5.27
N ILE A 196 2.65 8.63 5.84
CA ILE A 196 3.01 7.74 6.95
C ILE A 196 4.06 6.72 6.49
N TRP A 197 3.95 6.18 5.27
CA TRP A 197 5.00 5.31 4.70
C TRP A 197 6.36 5.99 4.63
N SER A 198 6.39 7.25 4.20
CA SER A 198 7.64 8.00 4.13
C SER A 198 8.25 8.25 5.51
N PHE A 199 7.43 8.51 6.54
CA PHE A 199 7.92 8.59 7.92
C PHE A 199 8.39 7.24 8.47
N LEU A 200 7.67 6.15 8.20
CA LEU A 200 8.09 4.81 8.59
C LEU A 200 9.42 4.45 7.94
N ALA A 201 9.56 4.78 6.66
CA ALA A 201 10.79 4.59 5.91
C ALA A 201 11.96 5.40 6.51
N ALA A 202 11.73 6.54 7.16
CA ALA A 202 12.79 7.30 7.84
C ALA A 202 13.50 6.53 8.96
N LYS A 203 12.93 5.41 9.44
CA LYS A 203 13.62 4.47 10.34
C LYS A 203 14.69 3.65 9.62
N SER A 204 14.55 3.47 8.31
CA SER A 204 15.63 3.01 7.45
C SER A 204 16.58 4.18 7.17
N ARG A 205 17.89 3.92 7.16
CA ARG A 205 18.88 4.96 6.83
C ARG A 205 18.81 5.39 5.37
N SER A 206 18.19 4.59 4.51
CA SER A 206 18.08 4.78 3.07
C SER A 206 16.89 3.99 2.54
N ILE A 207 16.32 4.47 1.43
CA ILE A 207 15.34 3.74 0.63
C ILE A 207 15.89 3.49 -0.77
N SER A 208 15.28 2.55 -1.48
CA SER A 208 15.45 2.39 -2.93
C SER A 208 14.16 2.71 -3.68
N TYR A 209 14.29 3.04 -4.96
CA TYR A 209 13.15 3.14 -5.87
C TYR A 209 13.20 2.02 -6.90
N PHE A 210 12.03 1.55 -7.33
CA PHE A 210 11.92 0.69 -8.51
C PHE A 210 12.51 1.40 -9.74
N ASP A 211 13.11 0.63 -10.66
CA ASP A 211 13.70 1.17 -11.89
C ASP A 211 12.64 1.93 -12.69
N CYS A 212 12.86 3.24 -12.86
CA CYS A 212 11.94 4.12 -13.58
C CYS A 212 11.80 3.76 -15.07
N LYS A 213 12.69 2.95 -15.64
CA LYS A 213 12.53 2.40 -16.99
C LYS A 213 11.48 1.30 -17.06
N GLN A 214 11.07 0.74 -15.92
CA GLN A 214 10.06 -0.31 -15.84
C GLN A 214 8.66 0.23 -15.53
N VAL A 215 8.57 1.46 -15.03
CA VAL A 215 7.33 2.07 -14.52
C VAL A 215 6.94 3.26 -15.38
N LEU A 216 5.67 3.31 -15.81
CA LEU A 216 5.08 4.48 -16.46
C LEU A 216 3.97 5.03 -15.58
N LEU A 217 4.21 6.17 -14.94
CA LEU A 217 3.17 6.98 -14.31
C LEU A 217 2.64 7.98 -15.34
N LEU A 218 1.41 7.80 -15.79
CA LEU A 218 0.76 8.76 -16.68
C LEU A 218 0.41 10.01 -15.87
N PRO A 219 0.90 11.21 -16.24
CA PRO A 219 0.49 12.42 -15.56
C PRO A 219 -1.02 12.59 -15.76
N HIS A 220 -1.75 12.91 -14.70
CA HIS A 220 -3.15 13.35 -14.81
C HIS A 220 -3.20 14.58 -15.71
N LYS A 221 -3.54 14.39 -16.99
CA LYS A 221 -4.01 15.51 -17.81
C LYS A 221 -5.30 15.97 -17.16
N LYS A 222 -5.34 17.21 -16.68
CA LYS A 222 -6.61 17.88 -16.39
C LYS A 222 -7.43 17.81 -17.67
N CYS A 223 -8.42 16.91 -17.72
CA CYS A 223 -9.49 17.00 -18.69
C CYS A 223 -10.21 18.31 -18.37
N HIS A 224 -9.77 19.39 -19.01
CA HIS A 224 -10.55 20.60 -19.11
C HIS A 224 -11.80 20.24 -19.92
N GLN A 225 -12.83 19.75 -19.25
CA GLN A 225 -14.19 19.89 -19.75
C GLN A 225 -14.46 21.39 -19.79
N LYS A 226 -14.35 21.97 -20.98
CA LYS A 226 -14.91 23.30 -21.26
C LYS A 226 -16.45 23.18 -21.20
N PRO A 227 -17.13 24.25 -20.75
CA PRO A 227 -18.56 24.25 -20.44
C PRO A 227 -19.44 23.90 -21.64
#